data_AF-A0A542GDW0-F1
#
_entry.id   AF-A0A542GDW0-F1
#
_cell.length_a   1.000
_cell.length_b   1.000
_cell.length_c   1.000
_cell.angle_alpha   90.00
_cell.angle_beta   90.00
_cell.angle_gamma   90.00
#
_symmetry.space_group_name_H-M   'P 1'
#
loop_
_entity.id
_entity.type
_entity.pdbx_description
1 polymer ?
#
loop_
_entity_poly.entity_id
_entity_poly.type
_entity_poly.pdbx_seq_one_letter_code
_entity_poly.pdbx_strand_id
1 'polypeptide(L)'
;MYGQLTSDVPLGPFEGTTITVWSGQGKQAKLHATPSCSSLRSARGVEQTVHLDAAMVGRMCPKCGTYGSWARPGTGLAVFLDTLTGLGLLYELDSFRDPDEDAFEDEEVRHAAAVLYKPVADNPAVPAEQDDAEDDEDDTWEERQEAQRVRESVLRQWGGALASIHRTHRQLALFPWLRAWAGAALKAKAGYLRVLQEQAQLLVAERALLAATAAAAMTEPDVPADEPAFAPLGDPGEARRQLLSLWRRWRSAVEDSWDDPQQQTYVVHHLTDTMGSRRKGRDQMLERARAVVAGWEADVRAAAG
;
A
#
# COMPACT_ATOMS: atom_id res chain seq x y z
N MET A 1 11.53 17.39 -9.52
CA MET A 1 10.51 17.14 -10.57
C MET A 1 10.84 15.78 -11.15
N TYR A 2 10.06 14.77 -10.77
CA TYR A 2 10.30 13.38 -11.16
C TYR A 2 9.91 13.15 -12.62
N GLY A 3 10.50 12.15 -13.27
CA GLY A 3 10.10 11.75 -14.62
C GLY A 3 10.52 12.70 -15.76
N GLN A 4 11.35 13.71 -15.49
CA GLN A 4 11.82 14.65 -16.51
C GLN A 4 13.08 14.12 -17.20
N LEU A 5 13.10 14.12 -18.54
CA LEU A 5 14.31 13.80 -19.29
C LEU A 5 15.46 14.78 -18.98
N THR A 6 16.63 14.24 -18.65
CA THR A 6 17.86 14.99 -18.34
C THR A 6 18.97 14.67 -19.35
N SER A 7 19.94 15.58 -19.49
CA SER A 7 20.97 15.51 -20.52
C SER A 7 21.98 14.36 -20.34
N ASP A 8 22.02 13.75 -19.17
CA ASP A 8 22.86 12.59 -18.87
C ASP A 8 22.23 11.25 -19.30
N VAL A 9 20.95 11.24 -19.66
CA VAL A 9 20.25 10.02 -20.09
C VAL A 9 20.71 9.63 -21.50
N PRO A 10 21.29 8.44 -21.71
CA PRO A 10 21.76 8.03 -23.03
C PRO A 10 20.60 7.81 -24.01
N LEU A 11 20.56 8.56 -25.11
CA LEU A 11 19.53 8.43 -26.14
C LEU A 11 19.75 7.22 -27.06
N GLY A 12 20.95 6.63 -27.02
CA GLY A 12 21.31 5.43 -27.78
C GLY A 12 21.14 5.64 -29.29
N PRO A 13 20.37 4.79 -30.00
CA PRO A 13 20.19 4.91 -31.45
C PRO A 13 19.40 6.16 -31.87
N PHE A 14 18.79 6.87 -30.93
CA PHE A 14 18.01 8.08 -31.21
C PHE A 14 18.83 9.38 -31.14
N GLU A 15 20.06 9.32 -30.63
CA GLU A 15 20.98 10.46 -30.61
C GLU A 15 21.13 11.06 -32.03
N GLY A 16 21.00 12.38 -32.16
CA GLY A 16 21.08 13.08 -33.43
C GLY A 16 19.81 13.05 -34.27
N THR A 17 18.74 12.37 -33.84
CA THR A 17 17.46 12.34 -34.57
C THR A 17 16.90 13.76 -34.72
N THR A 18 16.52 14.13 -35.93
CA THR A 18 15.93 15.43 -36.20
C THR A 18 14.48 15.50 -35.69
N ILE A 19 14.18 16.48 -34.85
CA ILE A 19 12.85 16.71 -34.28
C ILE A 19 12.41 18.17 -34.44
N THR A 20 11.09 18.36 -34.49
CA THR A 20 10.46 19.69 -34.52
C THR A 20 10.21 20.16 -33.09
N VAL A 21 10.55 21.41 -32.83
CA VAL A 21 10.39 22.05 -31.52
C VAL A 21 9.86 23.48 -31.67
N TRP A 22 9.34 24.01 -30.58
CA TRP A 22 8.93 25.42 -30.50
C TRP A 22 9.79 26.14 -29.47
N SER A 23 10.24 27.35 -29.80
CA SER A 23 10.99 28.19 -28.87
C SER A 23 10.54 29.65 -28.95
N GLY A 24 10.76 30.38 -27.87
CA GLY A 24 10.71 31.85 -27.91
C GLY A 24 11.90 32.42 -28.69
N GLN A 25 11.94 33.75 -28.81
CA GLN A 25 13.08 34.45 -29.40
C GLN A 25 14.27 34.45 -28.42
N GLY A 26 15.38 33.83 -28.82
CA GLY A 26 16.63 33.81 -28.06
C GLY A 26 17.40 32.50 -28.18
N LYS A 27 18.73 32.57 -28.26
CA LYS A 27 19.60 31.39 -28.43
C LYS A 27 19.55 30.42 -27.24
N GLN A 28 19.21 30.92 -26.06
CA GLN A 28 19.08 30.15 -24.81
C GLN A 28 17.63 29.90 -24.40
N ALA A 29 16.66 30.17 -25.29
CA ALA A 29 15.26 29.93 -24.98
C ALA A 29 15.03 28.43 -24.73
N LYS A 30 14.13 28.13 -23.77
CA LYS A 30 13.65 26.77 -23.54
C LYS A 30 12.91 26.27 -24.77
N LEU A 31 13.04 24.97 -25.02
CA LEU A 31 12.41 24.25 -26.12
C LEU A 31 11.13 23.59 -25.63
N HIS A 32 10.11 23.60 -26.46
CA HIS A 32 8.79 23.08 -26.15
C HIS A 32 8.39 22.04 -27.20
N ALA A 33 7.61 21.05 -26.77
CA ALA A 33 7.06 19.99 -27.63
C ALA A 33 5.77 20.41 -28.37
N THR A 34 5.21 21.58 -28.05
CA THR A 34 3.98 22.09 -28.67
C THR A 34 3.95 23.62 -28.61
N PRO A 35 3.39 24.30 -29.63
CA PRO A 35 3.21 25.76 -29.59
C PRO A 35 2.18 26.20 -28.54
N SER A 36 1.31 25.29 -28.08
CA SER A 36 0.28 25.57 -27.06
C SER A 36 0.79 25.40 -25.62
N CYS A 37 2.09 25.17 -25.41
CA CYS A 37 2.65 25.02 -24.07
C CYS A 37 2.45 26.31 -23.27
N SER A 38 1.78 26.24 -22.12
CA SER A 38 1.51 27.40 -21.26
C SER A 38 2.78 28.12 -20.77
N SER A 39 3.92 27.43 -20.77
CA SER A 39 5.21 28.01 -20.39
C SER A 39 5.92 28.74 -21.54
N LEU A 40 5.41 28.64 -22.77
CA LEU A 40 5.91 29.39 -23.92
C LEU A 40 5.40 30.83 -23.83
N ARG A 41 6.19 31.70 -23.17
CA ARG A 41 5.78 33.07 -22.82
C ARG A 41 5.67 34.04 -24.02
N SER A 42 6.07 33.62 -25.22
CA SER A 42 6.05 34.49 -26.40
C SER A 42 4.81 34.24 -27.25
N ALA A 43 4.06 35.30 -27.56
CA ALA A 43 2.96 35.28 -28.55
C ALA A 43 3.41 34.86 -29.98
N ARG A 44 4.72 34.70 -30.20
CA ARG A 44 5.35 34.24 -31.44
C ARG A 44 6.33 33.10 -31.14
N GLY A 45 5.83 31.96 -30.69
CA GLY A 45 6.62 30.73 -30.71
C GLY A 45 7.06 30.44 -32.15
N VAL A 46 8.36 30.25 -32.35
CA VAL A 46 8.91 29.91 -33.67
C VAL A 46 9.13 28.41 -33.73
N GLU A 47 8.63 27.78 -34.79
CA GLU A 47 8.93 26.39 -35.10
C GLU A 47 10.37 26.28 -35.60
N GLN A 48 11.11 25.34 -35.03
CA GLN A 48 12.50 25.08 -35.37
C GLN A 48 12.72 23.58 -35.47
N THR A 49 13.71 23.22 -36.27
CA THR A 49 14.18 21.84 -36.41
C THR A 49 15.54 21.73 -35.74
N VAL A 50 15.66 20.79 -34.81
CA VAL A 50 16.89 20.57 -34.02
C VAL A 50 17.24 19.09 -34.02
N HIS A 51 18.51 18.79 -33.74
CA HIS A 51 18.95 17.42 -33.45
C HIS A 51 18.69 17.12 -31.98
N LEU A 52 18.18 15.92 -31.71
CA LEU A 52 18.00 15.41 -30.37
C LEU A 52 19.36 15.00 -29.81
N ASP A 53 19.93 15.86 -28.98
CA ASP A 53 21.20 15.66 -28.29
C ASP A 53 21.11 16.13 -26.82
N ALA A 54 22.16 15.87 -26.04
CA ALA A 54 22.24 16.29 -24.64
C ALA A 54 22.02 17.81 -24.43
N ALA A 55 22.49 18.65 -25.36
CA ALA A 55 22.34 20.11 -25.27
C ALA A 55 20.89 20.54 -25.50
N MET A 56 20.21 19.90 -26.44
CA MET A 56 18.78 20.06 -26.70
C MET A 56 17.97 19.63 -25.48
N VAL A 57 18.26 18.46 -24.91
CA VAL A 57 17.56 17.95 -23.71
C VAL A 57 17.71 18.93 -22.53
N GLY A 58 18.91 19.47 -22.29
CA GLY A 58 19.14 20.48 -21.25
C GLY A 58 18.32 21.78 -21.43
N ARG A 59 17.90 22.06 -22.67
CA ARG A 59 17.04 23.19 -23.01
C ARG A 59 15.54 22.85 -23.01
N MET A 60 15.13 21.60 -22.79
CA MET A 60 13.70 21.27 -22.71
C MET A 60 13.02 22.06 -21.58
N CYS A 61 11.83 22.57 -21.89
CA CYS A 61 10.90 23.08 -20.89
C CYS A 61 10.55 21.94 -19.93
N PRO A 62 10.63 22.12 -18.59
CA PRO A 62 10.39 21.03 -17.64
C PRO A 62 9.06 20.29 -17.86
N LYS A 63 7.96 21.04 -18.04
CA LYS A 63 6.63 20.46 -18.32
C LYS A 63 6.60 19.61 -19.59
N CYS A 64 7.24 20.07 -20.66
CA CYS A 64 7.34 19.30 -21.91
C CYS A 64 8.35 18.15 -21.79
N GLY A 65 9.44 18.31 -21.05
CA GLY A 65 10.42 17.25 -20.82
C GLY A 65 9.87 16.08 -20.01
N THR A 66 8.79 16.29 -19.24
CA THR A 66 8.07 15.23 -18.53
C THR A 66 6.90 14.64 -19.34
N TYR A 67 6.09 15.47 -19.99
CA TYR A 67 4.80 15.03 -20.58
C TYR A 67 4.60 15.45 -22.05
N GLY A 68 5.61 16.04 -22.68
CA GLY A 68 5.52 16.51 -24.07
C GLY A 68 5.68 15.39 -25.08
N SER A 69 4.91 15.46 -26.16
CA SER A 69 5.09 14.58 -27.33
C SER A 69 6.16 15.16 -28.24
N TRP A 70 7.39 14.66 -28.12
CA TRP A 70 8.57 15.16 -28.87
C TRP A 70 8.80 14.45 -30.20
N ALA A 71 8.01 13.43 -30.49
CA ALA A 71 8.15 12.61 -31.69
C ALA A 71 6.78 12.23 -32.24
N ARG A 72 6.75 11.88 -33.52
CA ARG A 72 5.52 11.45 -34.18
C ARG A 72 4.99 10.15 -33.52
N PRO A 73 3.70 10.09 -33.13
CA PRO A 73 3.11 8.89 -32.55
C PRO A 73 3.34 7.64 -33.41
N GLY A 74 3.58 6.50 -32.75
CA GLY A 74 3.84 5.21 -33.41
C GLY A 74 5.26 5.01 -33.92
N THR A 75 6.16 5.99 -33.75
CA THR A 75 7.60 5.82 -34.05
C THR A 75 8.35 5.22 -32.86
N GLY A 76 9.49 4.58 -33.11
CA GLY A 76 10.36 4.07 -32.05
C GLY A 76 10.81 5.15 -31.07
N LEU A 77 11.06 6.37 -31.56
CA LEU A 77 11.42 7.51 -30.71
C LEU A 77 10.25 7.92 -29.78
N ALA A 78 9.02 7.95 -30.28
CA ALA A 78 7.85 8.24 -29.45
C ALA A 78 7.71 7.18 -28.34
N VAL A 79 7.80 5.89 -28.69
CA VAL A 79 7.75 4.79 -27.71
C VAL A 79 8.87 4.91 -26.67
N PHE A 80 10.09 5.25 -27.10
CA PHE A 80 11.22 5.44 -26.20
C PHE A 80 10.98 6.58 -25.19
N LEU A 81 10.60 7.76 -25.68
CA LEU A 81 10.38 8.92 -24.82
C LEU A 81 9.18 8.73 -23.89
N ASP A 82 8.07 8.18 -24.39
CA ASP A 82 6.87 7.91 -23.58
C ASP A 82 7.14 6.86 -22.48
N THR A 83 8.02 5.89 -22.73
CA THR A 83 8.40 4.87 -21.74
C THR A 83 9.38 5.43 -20.70
N LEU A 84 10.15 6.45 -21.06
CA LEU A 84 11.22 7.01 -20.23
C LEU A 84 10.69 8.11 -19.31
N THR A 85 9.89 9.04 -19.83
CA THR A 85 9.45 10.24 -19.11
C THR A 85 8.13 10.05 -18.36
N GLY A 86 7.65 11.06 -17.64
CA GLY A 86 6.38 11.01 -16.91
C GLY A 86 6.44 10.00 -15.77
N LEU A 87 5.49 9.07 -15.72
CA LEU A 87 5.50 7.94 -14.77
C LEU A 87 6.28 6.72 -15.31
N GLY A 88 7.15 6.95 -16.31
CA GLY A 88 8.01 5.95 -16.92
C GLY A 88 9.28 5.66 -16.12
N LEU A 89 10.31 5.16 -16.82
CA LEU A 89 11.56 4.71 -16.23
C LEU A 89 12.24 5.75 -15.33
N LEU A 90 12.20 7.04 -15.69
CA LEU A 90 12.82 8.10 -14.89
C LEU A 90 12.10 8.31 -13.55
N TYR A 91 10.78 8.15 -13.51
CA TYR A 91 10.03 8.19 -12.26
C TYR A 91 10.28 6.94 -11.43
N GLU A 92 10.29 5.77 -12.07
CA GLU A 92 10.52 4.51 -11.37
C GLU A 92 11.95 4.40 -10.82
N LEU A 93 12.97 4.94 -11.49
CA LEU A 93 14.34 4.94 -10.97
C LEU A 93 14.55 5.83 -9.74
N ASP A 94 13.71 6.85 -9.58
CA ASP A 94 13.82 7.82 -8.51
C ASP A 94 12.89 7.49 -7.33
N SER A 95 11.72 6.92 -7.61
CA SER A 95 10.80 6.42 -6.58
C SER A 95 11.46 5.32 -5.74
N PHE A 96 11.19 5.21 -4.44
CA PHE A 96 11.70 4.13 -3.58
C PHE A 96 13.23 3.88 -3.72
N ARG A 97 14.01 4.94 -3.94
CA ARG A 97 15.48 4.85 -4.03
C ARG A 97 16.13 5.02 -2.66
N ASP A 98 15.51 5.83 -1.83
CA ASP A 98 15.91 6.17 -0.47
C ASP A 98 14.63 6.39 0.37
N PRO A 99 14.75 6.37 1.72
CA PRO A 99 13.63 6.71 2.61
C PRO A 99 13.12 8.12 2.34
N ASP A 100 11.80 8.29 2.25
CA ASP A 100 11.16 9.60 2.17
C ASP A 100 10.85 10.15 3.57
N GLU A 101 10.23 11.33 3.65
CA GLU A 101 9.86 11.99 4.91
C GLU A 101 8.83 11.19 5.73
N ASP A 102 8.11 10.26 5.09
CA ASP A 102 7.09 9.41 5.70
C ASP A 102 7.62 7.99 6.03
N ALA A 103 8.93 7.77 5.91
CA ALA A 103 9.56 6.49 6.19
C ALA A 103 9.82 6.30 7.69
N PHE A 104 9.51 5.12 8.19
CA PHE A 104 9.74 4.76 9.59
C PHE A 104 11.17 4.33 9.84
N GLU A 105 11.73 4.79 10.95
CA GLU A 105 13.02 4.34 11.43
C GLU A 105 12.96 2.91 11.99
N ASP A 106 14.10 2.22 12.01
CA ASP A 106 14.17 0.84 12.51
C ASP A 106 13.74 0.71 13.97
N GLU A 107 13.93 1.75 14.79
CA GLU A 107 13.49 1.76 16.18
C GLU A 107 11.96 1.79 16.30
N GLU A 108 11.30 2.64 15.51
CA GLU A 108 9.84 2.73 15.43
C GLU A 108 9.24 1.40 14.96
N VAL A 109 9.84 0.77 13.94
CA VAL A 109 9.42 -0.55 13.45
C VAL A 109 9.57 -1.64 14.51
N ARG A 110 10.68 -1.67 15.25
CA ARG A 110 10.88 -2.64 16.34
C ARG A 110 9.89 -2.42 17.48
N HIS A 111 9.62 -1.17 17.82
CA HIS A 111 8.64 -0.81 18.83
C HIS A 111 7.24 -1.26 18.40
N ALA A 112 6.82 -0.94 17.18
CA ALA A 112 5.55 -1.39 16.62
C ALA A 112 5.43 -2.92 16.64
N ALA A 113 6.47 -3.66 16.25
CA ALA A 113 6.49 -5.12 16.33
C ALA A 113 6.29 -5.62 17.78
N ALA A 114 6.96 -5.00 18.76
CA ALA A 114 6.81 -5.36 20.17
C ALA A 114 5.38 -5.13 20.68
N VAL A 115 4.75 -4.02 20.30
CA VAL A 115 3.36 -3.69 20.64
C VAL A 115 2.40 -4.70 20.00
N LEU A 116 2.56 -4.99 18.70
CA LEU A 116 1.69 -5.92 17.96
C LEU A 116 1.74 -7.35 18.51
N TYR A 117 2.88 -7.78 19.02
CA TYR A 117 3.09 -9.15 19.50
C TYR A 117 2.94 -9.32 21.01
N LYS A 118 2.71 -8.24 21.75
CA LYS A 118 2.41 -8.29 23.17
C LYS A 118 1.18 -9.20 23.39
N PRO A 119 1.27 -10.24 24.25
CA PRO A 119 0.16 -11.13 24.51
C PRO A 119 -1.06 -10.38 25.06
N VAL A 120 -2.26 -10.69 24.58
CA VAL A 120 -3.51 -10.10 25.09
C VAL A 120 -3.74 -10.43 26.57
N ALA A 121 -3.08 -11.45 27.14
CA ALA A 121 -3.14 -11.74 28.58
C ALA A 121 -2.50 -10.64 29.46
N ASP A 122 -1.61 -9.82 28.90
CA ASP A 122 -1.06 -8.61 29.54
C ASP A 122 -1.86 -7.35 29.17
N ASN A 123 -2.99 -7.53 28.48
CA ASN A 123 -3.99 -6.50 28.22
C ASN A 123 -5.19 -6.84 29.12
N PRO A 124 -5.40 -6.13 30.24
CA PRO A 124 -6.49 -6.47 31.14
C PRO A 124 -7.78 -6.48 30.34
N ALA A 125 -8.41 -7.65 30.29
CA ALA A 125 -9.70 -7.80 29.65
C ALA A 125 -10.65 -6.78 30.27
N VAL A 126 -11.16 -5.86 29.45
CA VAL A 126 -12.20 -4.87 29.76
C VAL A 126 -13.07 -5.35 30.92
N PRO A 127 -12.83 -4.91 32.16
CA PRO A 127 -13.78 -5.09 33.22
C PRO A 127 -14.90 -4.10 32.94
N ALA A 128 -16.13 -4.59 32.93
CA ALA A 128 -17.28 -3.72 32.94
C ALA A 128 -17.16 -2.73 34.11
N GLU A 129 -17.11 -1.44 33.76
CA GLU A 129 -17.32 -0.28 34.63
C GLU A 129 -16.37 -0.16 35.84
N GLN A 130 -15.29 0.60 35.68
CA GLN A 130 -14.67 1.33 36.79
C GLN A 130 -14.08 2.67 36.31
N ASP A 131 -14.73 3.73 36.79
CA ASP A 131 -14.72 5.15 36.40
C ASP A 131 -13.39 5.92 36.69
N ASP A 132 -12.24 5.24 36.76
CA ASP A 132 -10.93 5.86 37.08
C ASP A 132 -9.77 5.35 36.20
N ALA A 133 -10.04 4.63 35.10
CA ALA A 133 -9.04 4.05 34.19
C ALA A 133 -9.18 4.50 32.72
N GLU A 134 -9.82 5.64 32.47
CA GLU A 134 -10.07 6.11 31.10
C GLU A 134 -8.81 6.58 30.36
N ASP A 135 -7.76 7.05 31.06
CA ASP A 135 -6.53 7.55 30.40
C ASP A 135 -5.58 6.43 29.93
N ASP A 136 -5.41 5.33 30.69
CA ASP A 136 -4.42 4.28 30.37
C ASP A 136 -4.95 3.26 29.31
N GLU A 137 -6.27 3.02 29.23
CA GLU A 137 -6.87 2.12 28.24
C GLU A 137 -6.92 2.75 26.84
N ASP A 138 -7.20 4.06 26.76
CA ASP A 138 -7.16 4.80 25.50
C ASP A 138 -5.73 4.86 24.95
N ASP A 139 -4.72 5.11 25.79
CA ASP A 139 -3.31 5.15 25.39
C ASP A 139 -2.80 3.81 24.81
N THR A 140 -3.18 2.67 25.39
CA THR A 140 -2.76 1.34 24.88
C THR A 140 -3.46 0.95 23.58
N TRP A 141 -4.72 1.34 23.41
CA TRP A 141 -5.44 1.13 22.15
C TRP A 141 -4.87 2.01 21.04
N GLU A 142 -4.57 3.27 21.34
CA GLU A 142 -3.94 4.21 20.42
C GLU A 142 -2.54 3.74 19.99
N GLU A 143 -1.70 3.31 20.93
CA GLU A 143 -0.36 2.77 20.66
C GLU A 143 -0.43 1.56 19.70
N ARG A 144 -1.42 0.68 19.89
CA ARG A 144 -1.62 -0.47 19.01
C ARG A 144 -2.14 -0.07 17.64
N GLN A 145 -3.07 0.87 17.54
CA GLN A 145 -3.53 1.40 16.25
C GLN A 145 -2.38 2.04 15.49
N GLU A 146 -1.49 2.76 16.16
CA GLU A 146 -0.30 3.33 15.54
C GLU A 146 0.65 2.23 15.05
N ALA A 147 0.90 1.20 15.85
CA ALA A 147 1.69 0.06 15.42
C ALA A 147 1.09 -0.68 14.21
N GLN A 148 -0.24 -0.77 14.11
CA GLN A 148 -0.93 -1.31 12.93
C GLN A 148 -0.71 -0.43 11.70
N ARG A 149 -0.79 0.90 11.84
CA ARG A 149 -0.49 1.85 10.74
C ARG A 149 0.96 1.75 10.27
N VAL A 150 1.91 1.60 11.19
CA VAL A 150 3.32 1.36 10.86
C VAL A 150 3.44 0.10 10.00
N ARG A 151 2.86 -1.02 10.44
CA ARG A 151 2.86 -2.29 9.67
C ARG A 151 2.26 -2.12 8.27
N GLU A 152 1.07 -1.53 8.17
CA GLU A 152 0.41 -1.33 6.87
C GLU A 152 1.24 -0.45 5.94
N SER A 153 1.82 0.64 6.46
CA SER A 153 2.65 1.55 5.68
C SER A 153 3.93 0.87 5.19
N VAL A 154 4.66 0.16 6.08
CA VAL A 154 5.87 -0.57 5.71
C VAL A 154 5.58 -1.64 4.66
N LEU A 155 4.53 -2.45 4.84
CA LEU A 155 4.15 -3.48 3.86
C LEU A 155 3.75 -2.88 2.50
N ARG A 156 3.02 -1.77 2.51
CA ARG A 156 2.66 -1.03 1.29
C ARG A 156 3.90 -0.47 0.59
N GLN A 157 4.83 0.12 1.34
CA GLN A 157 6.09 0.63 0.79
C GLN A 157 6.94 -0.50 0.21
N TRP A 158 7.08 -1.61 0.93
CA TRP A 158 7.80 -2.80 0.46
C TRP A 158 7.22 -3.34 -0.85
N GLY A 159 5.89 -3.53 -0.91
CA GLY A 159 5.20 -3.95 -2.12
C GLY A 159 5.35 -2.96 -3.27
N GLY A 160 5.27 -1.66 -2.98
CA GLY A 160 5.51 -0.58 -3.93
C GLY A 160 6.92 -0.58 -4.51
N ALA A 161 7.94 -0.71 -3.66
CA ALA A 161 9.34 -0.79 -4.04
C ALA A 161 9.64 -2.03 -4.90
N LEU A 162 9.08 -3.19 -4.55
CA LEU A 162 9.20 -4.42 -5.33
C LEU A 162 8.58 -4.25 -6.73
N ALA A 163 7.35 -3.73 -6.79
CA ALA A 163 6.66 -3.48 -8.05
C ALA A 163 7.42 -2.46 -8.93
N SER A 164 7.99 -1.42 -8.30
CA SER A 164 8.80 -0.39 -8.97
C SER A 164 10.09 -0.95 -9.57
N ILE A 165 10.83 -1.80 -8.83
CA ILE A 165 12.00 -2.51 -9.37
C ILE A 165 11.61 -3.39 -10.55
N HIS A 166 10.50 -4.14 -10.45
CA HIS A 166 10.05 -4.98 -11.55
C HIS A 166 9.68 -4.18 -12.81
N ARG A 167 8.98 -3.04 -12.66
CA ARG A 167 8.67 -2.14 -13.79
C ARG A 167 9.93 -1.56 -14.41
N THR A 168 10.87 -1.10 -13.60
CA THR A 168 12.19 -0.63 -14.04
C THR A 168 12.92 -1.69 -14.89
N HIS A 169 12.97 -2.95 -14.42
CA HIS A 169 13.60 -4.04 -15.19
C HIS A 169 12.89 -4.32 -16.52
N ARG A 170 11.56 -4.30 -16.55
CA ARG A 170 10.78 -4.49 -17.79
C ARG A 170 11.08 -3.38 -18.80
N GLN A 171 11.20 -2.13 -18.37
CA GLN A 171 11.53 -1.00 -19.25
C GLN A 171 12.98 -1.06 -19.74
N LEU A 172 13.93 -1.39 -18.87
CA LEU A 172 15.35 -1.59 -19.25
C LEU A 172 15.59 -2.79 -20.16
N ALA A 173 14.64 -3.74 -20.23
CA ALA A 173 14.67 -4.81 -21.22
C ALA A 173 14.42 -4.28 -22.65
N LEU A 174 13.60 -3.23 -22.80
CA LEU A 174 13.32 -2.59 -24.09
C LEU A 174 14.48 -1.74 -24.59
N PHE A 175 15.27 -1.17 -23.68
CA PHE A 175 16.35 -0.24 -24.00
C PHE A 175 17.68 -0.67 -23.34
N PRO A 176 18.35 -1.73 -23.84
CA PRO A 176 19.50 -2.32 -23.17
C PRO A 176 20.69 -1.38 -22.93
N TRP A 177 20.86 -0.34 -23.76
CA TRP A 177 21.93 0.64 -23.62
C TRP A 177 21.79 1.51 -22.37
N LEU A 178 20.58 1.60 -21.78
CA LEU A 178 20.34 2.33 -20.53
C LEU A 178 20.82 1.58 -19.27
N ARG A 179 21.11 0.28 -19.35
CA ARG A 179 21.41 -0.55 -18.17
C ARG A 179 22.62 -0.05 -17.38
N ALA A 180 23.69 0.33 -18.07
CA ALA A 180 24.89 0.83 -17.42
C ALA A 180 24.63 2.17 -16.70
N TRP A 181 23.89 3.07 -17.35
CA TRP A 181 23.50 4.37 -16.79
C TRP A 181 22.59 4.20 -15.56
N ALA A 182 21.60 3.31 -15.62
CA ALA A 182 20.66 3.05 -14.52
C ALA A 182 21.28 2.26 -13.35
N GLY A 183 22.48 1.70 -13.50
CA GLY A 183 23.04 0.72 -12.56
C GLY A 183 23.19 1.23 -11.13
N ALA A 184 23.62 2.48 -10.94
CA ALA A 184 23.77 3.06 -9.60
C ALA A 184 22.41 3.24 -8.90
N ALA A 185 21.41 3.75 -9.60
CA ALA A 185 20.05 3.92 -9.08
C ALA A 185 19.40 2.57 -8.75
N LEU A 186 19.55 1.57 -9.63
CA LEU A 186 19.10 0.21 -9.36
C LEU A 186 19.75 -0.40 -8.11
N LYS A 187 21.05 -0.18 -7.90
CA LYS A 187 21.75 -0.65 -6.71
C LYS A 187 21.21 0.01 -5.45
N ALA A 188 20.96 1.32 -5.49
CA ALA A 188 20.37 2.05 -4.37
C ALA A 188 18.95 1.53 -4.04
N LYS A 189 18.07 1.42 -5.06
CA LYS A 189 16.72 0.83 -4.90
C LYS A 189 16.75 -0.58 -4.34
N ALA A 190 17.65 -1.44 -4.82
CA ALA A 190 17.78 -2.80 -4.30
C ALA A 190 18.25 -2.81 -2.84
N GLY A 191 19.12 -1.86 -2.46
CA GLY A 191 19.52 -1.63 -1.08
C GLY A 191 18.33 -1.25 -0.20
N TYR A 192 17.54 -0.26 -0.62
CA TYR A 192 16.37 0.18 0.14
C TYR A 192 15.25 -0.88 0.18
N LEU A 193 15.00 -1.60 -0.92
CA LEU A 193 14.05 -2.71 -0.94
C LEU A 193 14.41 -3.77 0.12
N ARG A 194 15.70 -4.04 0.32
CA ARG A 194 16.16 -4.99 1.35
C ARG A 194 15.91 -4.47 2.76
N VAL A 195 16.11 -3.18 3.02
CA VAL A 195 15.76 -2.55 4.31
C VAL A 195 14.27 -2.72 4.58
N LEU A 196 13.41 -2.36 3.61
CA LEU A 196 11.96 -2.53 3.73
C LEU A 196 11.55 -4.00 3.91
N GLN A 197 12.26 -4.93 3.28
CA GLN A 197 12.04 -6.37 3.47
C GLN A 197 12.37 -6.81 4.89
N GLU A 198 13.51 -6.37 5.45
CA GLU A 198 13.92 -6.67 6.82
C GLU A 198 12.93 -6.08 7.83
N GLN A 199 12.45 -4.85 7.61
CA GLN A 199 11.41 -4.23 8.43
C GLN A 199 10.07 -4.97 8.32
N ALA A 200 9.62 -5.31 7.12
CA ALA A 200 8.40 -6.07 6.89
C ALA A 200 8.42 -7.44 7.59
N GLN A 201 9.56 -8.12 7.60
CA GLN A 201 9.74 -9.41 8.30
C GLN A 201 9.53 -9.28 9.82
N LEU A 202 9.85 -8.14 10.42
CA LEU A 202 9.62 -7.92 11.86
C LEU A 202 8.14 -7.70 12.19
N LEU A 203 7.33 -7.28 11.21
CA LEU A 203 5.93 -6.89 11.42
C LEU A 203 4.94 -7.98 10.99
N VAL A 204 5.42 -9.05 10.35
CA VAL A 204 4.61 -10.19 9.92
C VAL A 204 4.90 -11.41 10.80
N ALA A 205 3.87 -11.90 11.49
CA ALA A 205 3.99 -13.11 12.30
C ALA A 205 3.54 -14.34 11.51
N GLU A 206 4.40 -15.35 11.40
CA GLU A 206 4.09 -16.63 10.75
C GLU A 206 2.82 -17.27 11.32
N ARG A 207 2.67 -17.27 12.66
CA ARG A 207 1.46 -17.78 13.33
C ARG A 207 0.17 -17.12 12.84
N ALA A 208 0.20 -15.81 12.55
CA ALA A 208 -0.97 -15.08 12.10
C ALA A 208 -1.32 -15.45 10.66
N LEU A 209 -0.30 -15.63 9.81
CA LEU A 209 -0.49 -16.10 8.43
C LEU A 209 -1.05 -17.53 8.36
N LEU A 210 -0.54 -18.42 9.21
CA LEU A 210 -1.06 -19.79 9.32
C LEU A 210 -2.51 -19.79 9.83
N ALA A 211 -2.82 -18.93 10.80
CA ALA A 211 -4.18 -18.75 11.30
C ALA A 211 -5.13 -18.17 10.23
N ALA A 212 -4.71 -17.17 9.46
CA ALA A 212 -5.48 -16.63 8.34
C ALA A 212 -5.77 -17.71 7.28
N THR A 213 -4.76 -18.53 6.95
CA THR A 213 -4.91 -19.66 6.02
C THR A 213 -5.87 -20.71 6.57
N ALA A 214 -5.76 -21.06 7.85
CA ALA A 214 -6.66 -22.01 8.51
C ALA A 214 -8.10 -21.48 8.54
N ALA A 215 -8.30 -20.19 8.84
CA ALA A 215 -9.60 -19.54 8.81
C ALA A 215 -10.22 -19.58 7.40
N ALA A 216 -9.44 -19.28 6.35
CA ALA A 216 -9.89 -19.37 4.96
C ALA A 216 -10.34 -20.79 4.57
N ALA A 217 -9.69 -21.82 5.14
CA ALA A 217 -10.02 -23.22 4.91
C ALA A 217 -11.20 -23.74 5.77
N MET A 218 -11.67 -22.99 6.77
CA MET A 218 -12.77 -23.43 7.63
C MET A 218 -14.08 -23.60 6.85
N THR A 219 -14.73 -24.74 7.08
CA THR A 219 -16.11 -24.98 6.67
C THR A 219 -17.09 -24.25 7.57
N GLU A 220 -18.29 -23.97 7.07
CA GLU A 220 -19.36 -23.37 7.87
C GLU A 220 -19.65 -24.22 9.12
N PRO A 221 -19.59 -23.64 10.34
CA PRO A 221 -19.75 -24.39 11.58
C PRO A 221 -21.23 -24.57 11.94
N ASP A 222 -21.49 -25.55 12.79
CA ASP A 222 -22.75 -25.61 13.52
C ASP A 222 -22.80 -24.49 14.55
N VAL A 223 -23.92 -23.76 14.61
CA VAL A 223 -24.09 -22.61 15.51
C VAL A 223 -25.15 -22.90 16.57
N PRO A 224 -24.93 -22.48 17.83
CA PRO A 224 -25.82 -22.78 18.96
C PRO A 224 -27.07 -21.88 18.99
N ALA A 225 -27.84 -21.85 17.91
CA ALA A 225 -28.97 -20.93 17.73
C ALA A 225 -30.15 -21.16 18.68
N ASP A 226 -30.28 -22.37 19.24
CA ASP A 226 -31.34 -22.75 20.18
C ASP A 226 -31.03 -22.38 21.64
N GLU A 227 -29.83 -21.86 21.93
CA GLU A 227 -29.48 -21.50 23.30
C GLU A 227 -30.29 -20.27 23.79
N PRO A 228 -30.81 -20.30 25.03
CA PRO A 228 -31.59 -19.19 25.59
C PRO A 228 -30.87 -17.84 25.56
N ALA A 229 -29.53 -17.85 25.59
CA ALA A 229 -28.70 -16.64 25.51
C ALA A 229 -28.88 -15.87 24.19
N PHE A 230 -29.30 -16.54 23.10
CA PHE A 230 -29.54 -15.91 21.79
C PHE A 230 -31.00 -15.55 21.53
N ALA A 231 -31.91 -15.78 22.49
CA ALA A 231 -33.31 -15.34 22.39
C ALA A 231 -33.49 -13.84 22.03
N PRO A 232 -32.60 -12.90 22.44
CA PRO A 232 -32.69 -11.50 22.00
C PRO A 232 -32.57 -11.30 20.48
N LEU A 233 -31.91 -12.22 19.77
CA LEU A 233 -31.73 -12.18 18.30
C LEU A 233 -33.01 -12.57 17.53
N GLY A 234 -33.99 -13.21 18.18
CA GLY A 234 -35.25 -13.61 17.58
C GLY A 234 -35.56 -15.09 17.78
N ASP A 235 -36.30 -15.67 16.82
CA ASP A 235 -36.50 -17.11 16.77
C ASP A 235 -35.19 -17.86 16.42
N PRO A 236 -35.09 -19.17 16.67
CA PRO A 236 -33.86 -19.92 16.39
C PRO A 236 -33.41 -19.86 14.93
N GLY A 237 -34.33 -19.70 13.97
CA GLY A 237 -33.97 -19.53 12.56
C GLY A 237 -33.27 -18.19 12.29
N GLU A 238 -33.75 -17.11 12.91
CA GLU A 238 -33.14 -15.78 12.86
C GLU A 238 -31.80 -15.74 13.62
N ALA A 239 -31.74 -16.31 14.83
CA ALA A 239 -30.49 -16.46 15.58
C ALA A 239 -29.44 -17.23 14.78
N ARG A 240 -29.82 -18.34 14.12
CA ARG A 240 -28.93 -19.11 13.23
C ARG A 240 -28.39 -18.26 12.09
N ARG A 241 -29.25 -17.49 11.40
CA ARG A 241 -28.83 -16.61 10.30
C ARG A 241 -27.82 -15.57 10.76
N GLN A 242 -28.06 -14.94 11.90
CA GLN A 242 -27.18 -13.90 12.43
C GLN A 242 -25.84 -14.45 12.94
N LEU A 243 -25.83 -15.61 13.61
CA LEU A 243 -24.59 -16.29 14.02
C LEU A 243 -23.75 -16.76 12.83
N LEU A 244 -24.37 -17.25 11.74
CA LEU A 244 -23.65 -17.59 10.51
C LEU A 244 -23.12 -16.34 9.79
N SER A 245 -23.86 -15.24 9.81
CA SER A 245 -23.38 -13.95 9.30
C SER A 245 -22.16 -13.46 10.10
N LEU A 246 -22.22 -13.58 11.44
CA LEU A 246 -21.10 -13.28 12.32
C LEU A 246 -19.88 -14.16 12.00
N TRP A 247 -20.07 -15.47 11.85
CA TRP A 247 -18.99 -16.39 11.47
C TRP A 247 -18.32 -15.98 10.16
N ARG A 248 -19.09 -15.67 9.10
CA ARG A 248 -18.53 -15.24 7.81
C ARG A 248 -17.74 -13.94 7.93
N ARG A 249 -18.25 -12.98 8.70
CA ARG A 249 -17.56 -11.70 8.95
C ARG A 249 -16.26 -11.89 9.69
N TRP A 250 -16.29 -12.66 10.79
CA TRP A 250 -15.10 -13.00 11.55
C TRP A 250 -14.08 -13.73 10.66
N ARG A 251 -14.51 -14.76 9.91
CA ARG A 251 -13.64 -15.52 9.02
C ARG A 251 -12.96 -14.61 7.98
N SER A 252 -13.73 -13.76 7.29
CA SER A 252 -13.16 -12.81 6.33
C SER A 252 -12.23 -11.81 6.99
N ALA A 253 -12.55 -11.31 8.19
CA ALA A 253 -11.67 -10.39 8.92
C ALA A 253 -10.35 -11.06 9.33
N VAL A 254 -10.36 -12.35 9.69
CA VAL A 254 -9.14 -13.11 10.01
C VAL A 254 -8.36 -13.46 8.73
N GLU A 255 -9.04 -13.88 7.67
CA GLU A 255 -8.46 -14.25 6.37
C GLU A 255 -7.71 -13.08 5.72
N ASP A 256 -8.30 -11.88 5.75
CA ASP A 256 -7.74 -10.69 5.11
C ASP A 256 -6.74 -9.91 6.00
N SER A 257 -6.47 -10.38 7.22
CA SER A 257 -5.67 -9.66 8.21
C SER A 257 -4.28 -10.24 8.45
N TRP A 258 -3.38 -9.40 8.97
CA TRP A 258 -2.06 -9.76 9.48
C TRP A 258 -2.04 -9.98 11.00
N ASP A 259 -3.19 -9.80 11.66
CA ASP A 259 -3.34 -9.88 13.11
C ASP A 259 -3.69 -11.29 13.60
N ASP A 260 -3.47 -11.51 14.91
CA ASP A 260 -3.95 -12.71 15.57
C ASP A 260 -5.50 -12.76 15.53
N PRO A 261 -6.13 -13.94 15.31
CA PRO A 261 -7.58 -14.08 15.33
C PRO A 261 -8.27 -13.48 16.56
N GLN A 262 -7.61 -13.49 17.73
CA GLN A 262 -8.11 -12.91 18.97
C GLN A 262 -8.40 -11.41 18.88
N GLN A 263 -7.75 -10.72 17.94
CA GLN A 263 -7.96 -9.29 17.71
C GLN A 263 -9.26 -9.00 16.94
N GLN A 264 -9.89 -10.03 16.37
CA GLN A 264 -11.11 -9.90 15.58
C GLN A 264 -12.39 -10.13 16.41
N THR A 265 -12.29 -10.19 17.75
CA THR A 265 -13.43 -10.42 18.66
C THR A 265 -14.45 -9.28 18.66
N TYR A 266 -14.06 -8.08 18.23
CA TYR A 266 -14.95 -6.91 18.13
C TYR A 266 -16.15 -7.15 17.19
N VAL A 267 -16.03 -8.06 16.22
CA VAL A 267 -17.10 -8.40 15.27
C VAL A 267 -18.40 -8.83 15.95
N VAL A 268 -18.32 -9.30 17.20
CA VAL A 268 -19.48 -9.65 18.03
C VAL A 268 -20.43 -8.46 18.23
N HIS A 269 -19.93 -7.22 18.22
CA HIS A 269 -20.77 -6.03 18.38
C HIS A 269 -21.75 -5.82 17.22
N HIS A 270 -21.49 -6.38 16.04
CA HIS A 270 -22.43 -6.36 14.91
C HIS A 270 -23.74 -7.11 15.20
N LEU A 271 -23.75 -8.03 16.17
CA LEU A 271 -25.01 -8.65 16.62
C LEU A 271 -25.96 -7.64 17.26
N THR A 272 -25.45 -6.50 17.73
CA THR A 272 -26.27 -5.48 18.38
C THR A 272 -26.99 -4.56 17.40
N ASP A 273 -26.53 -4.50 16.14
CA ASP A 273 -27.10 -3.64 15.09
C ASP A 273 -28.56 -4.00 14.77
N THR A 274 -28.95 -5.25 15.00
CA THR A 274 -30.30 -5.79 14.74
C THR A 274 -31.20 -5.78 15.99
N MET A 275 -30.67 -5.46 17.17
CA MET A 275 -31.37 -5.66 18.45
C MET A 275 -32.44 -4.61 18.77
N GLY A 276 -32.54 -3.49 18.03
CA GLY A 276 -33.62 -2.50 18.16
C GLY A 276 -33.97 -2.15 19.62
N SER A 277 -35.24 -2.32 20.01
CA SER A 277 -35.75 -2.07 21.37
C SER A 277 -35.57 -3.23 22.36
N ARG A 278 -35.05 -4.40 21.94
CA ARG A 278 -34.91 -5.62 22.77
C ARG A 278 -33.58 -5.64 23.52
N ARG A 279 -33.39 -4.68 24.43
CA ARG A 279 -32.13 -4.51 25.18
C ARG A 279 -31.93 -5.51 26.33
N LYS A 280 -33.00 -6.18 26.78
CA LYS A 280 -32.94 -7.13 27.89
C LYS A 280 -32.24 -8.42 27.46
N GLY A 281 -31.13 -8.76 28.12
CA GLY A 281 -30.32 -9.94 27.80
C GLY A 281 -29.18 -9.69 26.80
N ARG A 282 -28.93 -8.42 26.42
CA ARG A 282 -27.83 -8.04 25.52
C ARG A 282 -26.48 -8.52 26.03
N ASP A 283 -26.15 -8.26 27.28
CA ASP A 283 -24.80 -8.54 27.80
C ASP A 283 -24.55 -10.05 27.89
N GLN A 284 -25.56 -10.81 28.32
CA GLN A 284 -25.52 -12.28 28.31
C GLN A 284 -25.36 -12.85 26.89
N MET A 285 -26.05 -12.26 25.91
CA MET A 285 -25.91 -12.65 24.50
C MET A 285 -24.51 -12.33 23.96
N LEU A 286 -23.95 -11.14 24.26
CA LEU A 286 -22.61 -10.75 23.85
C LEU A 286 -21.54 -11.61 24.50
N GLU A 287 -21.66 -11.91 25.79
CA GLU A 287 -20.78 -12.82 26.51
C GLU A 287 -20.78 -14.20 25.85
N ARG A 288 -21.97 -14.75 25.55
CA ARG A 288 -22.06 -16.05 24.90
C ARG A 288 -21.52 -16.02 23.46
N ALA A 289 -21.78 -14.96 22.71
CA ALA A 289 -21.24 -14.78 21.37
C ALA A 289 -19.70 -14.71 21.37
N ARG A 290 -19.09 -14.03 22.34
CA ARG A 290 -17.63 -14.04 22.53
C ARG A 290 -17.10 -15.44 22.79
N ALA A 291 -17.78 -16.24 23.61
CA ALA A 291 -17.40 -17.63 23.85
C ALA A 291 -17.51 -18.50 22.57
N VAL A 292 -18.49 -18.23 21.71
CA VAL A 292 -18.61 -18.91 20.40
C VAL A 292 -17.45 -18.53 19.49
N VAL A 293 -17.11 -17.24 19.38
CA VAL A 293 -15.97 -16.75 18.58
C VAL A 293 -14.65 -17.33 19.11
N ALA A 294 -14.45 -17.36 20.43
CA ALA A 294 -13.28 -17.98 21.05
C ALA A 294 -13.14 -19.48 20.72
N GLY A 295 -14.27 -20.17 20.52
CA GLY A 295 -14.27 -21.54 20.01
C GLY A 295 -13.71 -21.64 18.59
N TRP A 296 -14.16 -20.77 17.68
CA TRP A 296 -13.62 -20.72 16.31
C TRP A 296 -12.14 -20.34 16.28
N GLU A 297 -11.71 -19.41 17.13
CA GLU A 297 -10.30 -19.06 17.29
C GLU A 297 -9.45 -20.25 17.76
N ALA A 298 -9.96 -21.04 18.70
CA ALA A 298 -9.30 -22.25 19.17
C ALA A 298 -9.17 -23.29 18.05
N ASP A 299 -10.22 -23.48 17.24
CA ASP A 299 -10.21 -24.38 16.08
C ASP A 299 -9.17 -23.93 15.04
N VAL A 300 -9.12 -22.63 14.73
CA VAL A 300 -8.11 -22.05 13.82
C VAL A 300 -6.70 -22.27 14.36
N ARG A 301 -6.46 -21.99 15.64
CA ARG A 301 -5.14 -22.17 16.26
C ARG A 301 -4.71 -23.63 16.25
N ALA A 302 -5.63 -24.56 16.54
CA ALA A 302 -5.36 -25.98 16.49
C ALA A 302 -5.05 -26.47 15.07
N ALA A 303 -5.70 -25.91 14.05
CA ALA A 303 -5.43 -26.23 12.65
C ALA A 303 -4.14 -25.59 12.11
N ALA A 304 -3.74 -24.43 12.64
CA ALA A 304 -2.54 -23.69 12.23
C ALA A 304 -1.22 -24.34 12.72
N GLY A 305 -1.25 -25.12 13.80
CA GLY A 305 -0.09 -25.82 14.37
C GLY A 305 0.52 -25.12 15.57
#